data_AF-A0A6G3DM09-F1
#
_entry.id   AF-A0A6G3DM09-F1
#
_cell.length_a   1.000
_cell.length_b   1.000
_cell.length_c   1.000
_cell.angle_alpha   90.00
_cell.angle_beta   90.00
_cell.angle_gamma   90.00
#
_symmetry.space_group_name_H-M   'P 1'
#
loop_
_entity.id
_entity.type
_entity.pdbx_description
1 polymer ?
#
loop_
_entity_poly.entity_id
_entity_poly.type
_entity_poly.pdbx_seq_one_letter_code
_entity_poly.pdbx_strand_id
1 'polypeptide(L)' 'MAGRAAVPEVIWSRPERTGRGPRPAYTRADIAAAAVRIADAEGLDAVTMR' A
#
# COMPACT_ATOMS: atom_id res chain seq x y z
N MET A 1 16.61 16.45 8.31
CA MET A 1 16.22 16.57 6.88
C MET A 1 14.75 16.18 6.76
N ALA A 2 13.85 17.15 6.90
CA ALA A 2 12.42 16.91 6.67
C ALA A 2 12.22 16.58 5.18
N GLY A 3 11.70 15.39 4.89
CA GLY A 3 11.38 15.00 3.52
C GLY A 3 10.40 16.01 2.94
N ARG A 4 10.73 16.56 1.77
CA ARG A 4 9.81 17.39 0.98
C ARG A 4 8.46 16.68 0.92
N ALA A 5 7.36 17.37 1.23
CA ALA A 5 6.03 16.82 1.01
C ALA A 5 5.96 16.34 -0.44
N ALA A 6 5.83 15.02 -0.63
CA ALA A 6 5.79 14.43 -1.95
C ALA A 6 4.60 15.04 -2.70
N VAL A 7 4.86 15.62 -3.87
CA VAL A 7 3.80 16.00 -4.80
C VAL A 7 2.94 14.75 -5.02
N PRO A 8 1.60 14.84 -5.04
CA PRO A 8 0.76 13.66 -5.25
C PRO A 8 1.14 12.96 -6.56
N GLU A 9 1.84 11.84 -6.45
CA GLU A 9 2.17 11.00 -7.59
C GLU A 9 1.03 10.01 -7.84
N VAL A 10 0.74 9.77 -9.12
CA VAL A 10 -0.16 8.71 -9.57
C VAL A 10 0.33 7.39 -8.98
N ILE A 11 -0.57 6.61 -8.36
CA ILE A 11 -0.20 5.38 -7.65
C ILE A 11 0.60 4.40 -8.52
N TRP A 12 0.32 4.37 -9.82
CA TRP A 12 1.00 3.55 -10.83
C TRP A 12 2.44 3.97 -11.11
N SER A 13 2.80 5.24 -10.89
CA SER A 13 4.18 5.72 -11.06
C SER A 13 5.02 5.54 -9.80
N ARG A 14 4.41 5.18 -8.67
CA ARG A 14 5.13 5.03 -7.40
C ARG A 14 5.99 3.77 -7.44
N PRO A 15 7.30 3.86 -7.14
CA PRO A 15 8.12 2.66 -6.99
C PRO A 15 7.61 1.81 -5.82
N GLU A 16 7.72 0.49 -5.96
CA GLU A 16 7.30 -0.50 -4.94
C GLU A 16 7.95 -0.27 -3.58
N ARG A 17 9.18 0.22 -3.59
CA ARG A 17 9.95 0.49 -2.39
C ARG A 17 10.57 1.86 -2.49
N THR A 18 10.19 2.73 -1.57
CA THR A 18 10.83 4.04 -1.36
C THR A 18 11.63 3.98 -0.06
N GLY A 19 12.95 3.79 -0.15
CA GLY A 19 13.86 4.05 0.98
C GLY A 19 14.85 2.96 1.36
N ARG A 20 15.73 3.34 2.31
CA ARG A 20 16.75 2.49 2.94
C ARG A 20 16.16 1.87 4.21
N GLY A 21 16.44 0.59 4.45
CA GLY A 21 15.94 -0.16 5.61
C GLY A 21 15.75 -1.65 5.27
N PRO A 22 15.42 -2.48 6.26
CA PRO A 22 15.14 -3.91 6.04
C PRO A 22 13.98 -4.11 5.06
N ARG A 23 13.99 -5.24 4.36
CA ARG A 23 12.93 -5.58 3.41
C ARG A 23 11.60 -5.74 4.17
N PRO A 24 10.50 -5.11 3.72
CA PRO A 24 9.19 -5.34 4.30
C PRO A 24 8.79 -6.82 4.23
N ALA A 25 8.04 -7.29 5.22
CA ALA A 25 7.50 -8.66 5.25
C ALA A 25 6.46 -8.92 4.15
N TYR A 26 5.81 -7.86 3.66
CA TYR A 26 4.74 -7.92 2.67
C TYR A 26 4.99 -6.95 1.51
N THR A 27 4.57 -7.35 0.31
CA THR A 27 4.55 -6.52 -0.91
C THR A 27 3.21 -5.79 -1.05
N ARG A 28 3.12 -4.78 -1.94
CA ARG A 28 1.83 -4.16 -2.30
C ARG A 28 0.86 -5.18 -2.90
N ALA A 29 1.37 -6.19 -3.61
CA ALA A 29 0.54 -7.28 -4.14
C ALA A 29 -0.07 -8.14 -3.02
N ASP A 30 0.71 -8.48 -1.99
CA ASP A 30 0.20 -9.26 -0.84
C ASP A 30 -0.92 -8.50 -0.11
N ILE A 31 -0.71 -7.19 0.09
CA ILE A 31 -1.69 -6.30 0.73
C ILE A 31 -2.96 -6.20 -0.13
N ALA A 32 -2.81 -5.97 -1.43
CA ALA A 32 -3.95 -5.88 -2.35
C ALA A 32 -4.75 -7.19 -2.40
N ALA A 33 -4.07 -8.34 -2.43
CA ALA A 33 -4.73 -9.65 -2.39
C ALA A 33 -5.49 -9.88 -1.08
N ALA A 34 -4.95 -9.43 0.06
CA ALA A 34 -5.66 -9.49 1.33
C ALA A 34 -6.90 -8.59 1.34
N ALA A 35 -6.77 -7.36 0.84
CA ALA A 35 -7.88 -6.41 0.74
C ALA A 35 -9.00 -6.93 -0.16
N VAL A 36 -8.67 -7.53 -1.32
CA VAL A 36 -9.66 -8.15 -2.22
C VAL A 36 -10.41 -9.28 -1.53
N ARG A 37 -9.71 -10.16 -0.80
CA ARG A 37 -10.37 -11.24 -0.05
C ARG A 37 -11.35 -10.73 1.00
N ILE A 38 -11.02 -9.63 1.68
CA ILE A 38 -11.94 -8.99 2.65
C ILE A 38 -13.14 -8.40 1.90
N ALA A 39 -12.90 -7.69 0.79
CA ALA A 39 -13.96 -7.09 -0.01
C ALA A 39 -14.94 -8.14 -0.56
N ASP A 40 -14.43 -9.29 -1.01
CA ASP A 40 -15.23 -10.39 -1.53
C ASP A 40 -16.12 -11.01 -0.44
N ALA A 41 -15.65 -11.03 0.81
CA ALA A 41 -16.36 -11.65 1.94
C ALA A 41 -17.32 -10.69 2.66
N GLU A 42 -16.93 -9.42 2.82
CA GLU A 42 -17.56 -8.45 3.72
C GLU A 42 -17.98 -7.15 3.03
N GLY A 43 -17.63 -6.96 1.75
CA GLY A 43 -17.86 -5.75 0.98
C GLY A 43 -16.69 -4.74 1.06
N LEU A 44 -16.62 -3.83 0.08
CA LEU A 44 -15.54 -2.85 -0.01
C LEU A 44 -15.46 -1.91 1.21
N ASP A 45 -16.60 -1.57 1.81
CA ASP A 45 -16.66 -0.69 2.99
C ASP A 45 -16.03 -1.32 4.24
N ALA A 46 -15.86 -2.65 4.27
CA ALA A 46 -15.18 -3.37 5.35
C ALA A 46 -13.64 -3.27 5.23
N VAL A 47 -13.11 -2.89 4.07
CA VAL A 47 -11.66 -2.78 3.85
C VAL A 47 -11.13 -1.52 4.53
N THR A 48 -10.42 -1.70 5.64
CA THR A 48 -9.73 -0.62 6.36
C THR A 48 -8.25 -0.96 6.55
N MET A 49 -7.41 0.05 6.77
CA MET A 49 -5.95 -0.11 6.91
C MET A 49 -5.48 -0.48 8.34
N ARG A 50 -6.42 -0.64 9.29
CA ARG A 50 -6.14 -0.80 10.71
C ARG A 50 -5.26 -2.01 11.04
#